data_AF-A0A7S2IGH5-F1
#
_entry.id   AF-A0A7S2IGH5-F1
#
_cell.length_a   1.000
_cell.length_b   1.000
_cell.length_c   1.000
_cell.angle_alpha   90.00
_cell.angle_beta   90.00
_cell.angle_gamma   90.00
#
_symmetry.space_group_name_H-M   'P 1'
#
loop_
_entity.id
_entity.type
_entity.pdbx_description
1 polymer ?
#
loop_
_entity_poly.entity_id
_entity_poly.type
_entity_poly.pdbx_seq_one_letter_code
_entity_poly.pdbx_strand_id
1 'polypeptide(L)'
;GASVLPLPCFLTETMTRPKLHRPPQRKLPIGAMIIGCVAMIFATKILFRVISPGLNDARLMDGCEGYYPDPEICLELGFQKPNRFKRTRANAACPQWRIEPNWSGRDEFSAKLKSIEDLAMNWEKTLAEMNTEETKRCGSDIATTNSPLRIKHERGIAWSRIEEGAIAGNAEYHFDRSDKGGKDICWTDVFLEMYVDKYAVRPTDEFKDFVAAFDIETYLNAFQKLKNCQIQD
;
A
#
# COMPACT_ATOMS: atom_id res chain seq x y z
N GLY A 1 21.36 -69.82 4.51
CA GLY A 1 20.53 -70.28 5.63
C GLY A 1 19.35 -69.35 5.75
N ALA A 2 18.16 -69.87 5.47
CA ALA A 2 16.89 -69.15 5.48
C ALA A 2 16.42 -68.86 6.91
N SER A 3 15.62 -67.80 7.08
CA SER A 3 14.54 -67.73 8.06
C SER A 3 13.56 -66.62 7.65
N VAL A 4 12.50 -67.04 6.98
CA VAL A 4 11.30 -66.27 6.65
C VAL A 4 10.34 -66.45 7.82
N LEU A 5 9.87 -65.36 8.43
CA LEU A 5 8.81 -65.39 9.45
C LEU A 5 7.46 -64.99 8.81
N PRO A 6 6.35 -65.63 9.21
CA PRO A 6 5.05 -65.48 8.56
C PRO A 6 4.21 -64.30 9.11
N LEU A 7 3.40 -63.74 8.22
CA LEU A 7 2.33 -62.75 8.47
C LEU A 7 1.14 -63.38 9.22
N PRO A 8 0.49 -62.64 10.14
CA PRO A 8 -0.79 -63.05 10.71
C PRO A 8 -1.97 -62.62 9.82
N CYS A 9 -2.88 -63.58 9.60
CA CYS A 9 -4.19 -63.42 8.99
C CYS A 9 -5.11 -62.53 9.84
N PHE A 10 -5.69 -61.48 9.24
CA PHE A 10 -6.83 -60.76 9.82
C PHE A 10 -8.14 -61.38 9.33
N LEU A 11 -8.92 -61.89 10.28
CA LEU A 11 -10.29 -62.36 10.11
C LEU A 11 -11.22 -61.17 9.89
N THR A 12 -11.96 -61.19 8.78
CA THR A 12 -13.08 -60.28 8.50
C THR A 12 -14.34 -60.80 9.16
N GLU A 13 -14.75 -60.18 10.27
CA GLU A 13 -16.10 -60.35 10.84
C GLU A 13 -17.12 -59.49 10.09
N THR A 14 -18.06 -60.16 9.42
CA THR A 14 -19.24 -59.54 8.82
C THR A 14 -20.29 -59.24 9.89
N MET A 15 -20.33 -57.98 10.36
CA MET A 15 -21.44 -57.48 11.17
C MET A 15 -22.69 -57.22 10.31
N THR A 16 -23.70 -58.08 10.45
CA THR A 16 -25.07 -57.85 9.98
C THR A 16 -25.72 -56.71 10.78
N ARG A 17 -26.02 -55.60 10.09
CA ARG A 17 -26.76 -54.45 10.67
C ARG A 17 -28.24 -54.78 10.85
N PRO A 18 -28.86 -54.42 12.00
CA PRO A 18 -30.31 -54.53 12.18
C PRO A 18 -31.05 -53.50 11.32
N LYS A 19 -32.15 -53.92 10.69
CA LYS A 19 -33.07 -53.05 9.93
C LYS A 19 -33.81 -52.13 10.90
N LEU A 20 -33.44 -50.85 10.91
CA LEU A 20 -34.17 -49.80 11.62
C LEU A 20 -35.44 -49.46 10.82
N HIS A 21 -36.61 -49.73 11.40
CA HIS A 21 -37.91 -49.29 10.87
C HIS A 21 -37.97 -47.75 10.96
N ARG A 22 -37.95 -47.06 9.81
CA ARG A 22 -38.13 -45.61 9.76
C ARG A 22 -39.62 -45.26 9.86
N PRO A 23 -40.01 -44.31 10.73
CA PRO A 23 -41.37 -43.78 10.74
C PRO A 23 -41.67 -42.97 9.47
N PRO A 24 -42.95 -42.83 9.09
CA PRO A 24 -43.35 -42.10 7.90
C PRO A 24 -42.90 -40.63 7.99
N GLN A 25 -42.05 -40.23 7.04
CA GLN A 25 -41.59 -38.86 6.94
C GLN A 25 -42.74 -37.97 6.44
N ARG A 26 -43.21 -37.08 7.32
CA ARG A 26 -44.00 -35.92 6.91
C ARG A 26 -43.11 -35.01 6.07
N LYS A 27 -43.48 -34.83 4.80
CA LYS A 27 -42.82 -33.91 3.88
C LYS A 27 -43.01 -32.48 4.40
N LEU A 28 -41.98 -31.93 5.04
CA LEU A 28 -41.88 -30.49 5.31
C LEU A 28 -41.59 -29.76 4.00
N PRO A 29 -42.21 -28.60 3.74
CA PRO A 29 -42.01 -27.84 2.52
C PRO A 29 -40.56 -27.37 2.42
N ILE A 30 -39.91 -27.77 1.32
CA ILE A 30 -38.50 -27.52 0.98
C ILE A 30 -38.13 -26.02 1.01
N GLY A 31 -39.12 -25.12 0.93
CA GLY A 31 -38.91 -23.67 0.98
C GLY A 31 -38.38 -23.13 2.31
N ALA A 32 -38.63 -23.78 3.44
CA ALA A 32 -38.22 -23.24 4.75
C ALA A 32 -36.74 -23.52 5.10
N MET A 33 -36.13 -24.55 4.49
CA MET A 33 -34.77 -24.98 4.83
C MET A 33 -33.68 -24.15 4.11
N ILE A 34 -34.00 -23.61 2.93
CA ILE A 34 -33.08 -22.77 2.14
C ILE A 34 -32.95 -21.37 2.79
N ILE A 35 -34.04 -20.82 3.33
CA ILE A 35 -34.04 -19.50 3.98
C ILE A 35 -33.17 -19.50 5.25
N GLY A 36 -33.19 -20.59 6.03
CA GLY A 36 -32.35 -20.74 7.23
C GLY A 36 -30.84 -20.82 6.94
N CYS A 37 -30.43 -21.49 5.85
CA CYS A 37 -29.01 -21.61 5.48
C CYS A 37 -28.45 -20.29 4.94
N VAL A 38 -29.24 -19.52 4.17
CA VAL A 38 -28.83 -18.19 3.71
C VAL A 38 -28.68 -17.22 4.88
N ALA A 39 -29.62 -17.22 5.83
CA ALA A 39 -29.55 -16.37 7.03
C ALA A 39 -28.31 -16.66 7.89
N MET A 40 -27.89 -17.93 8.03
CA MET A 40 -26.65 -18.28 8.76
C MET A 40 -25.37 -17.84 8.04
N ILE A 41 -25.30 -17.93 6.70
CA ILE A 41 -24.13 -17.44 5.94
C ILE A 41 -23.99 -15.92 6.08
N PHE A 42 -25.11 -15.18 6.03
CA PHE A 42 -25.11 -13.73 6.24
C PHE A 42 -24.77 -13.36 7.69
N ALA A 43 -25.28 -14.09 8.70
CA ALA A 43 -24.93 -13.87 10.10
C ALA A 43 -23.44 -14.15 10.38
N THR A 44 -22.84 -15.18 9.78
CA THR A 44 -21.39 -15.43 9.92
C THR A 44 -20.53 -14.37 9.23
N LYS A 45 -20.96 -13.79 8.11
CA LYS A 45 -20.24 -12.66 7.48
C LYS A 45 -20.33 -11.38 8.31
N ILE A 46 -21.44 -11.15 8.99
CA ILE A 46 -21.61 -10.01 9.90
C ILE A 46 -20.80 -10.23 11.17
N LEU A 47 -20.79 -11.43 11.77
CA LEU A 47 -19.93 -11.72 12.92
C LEU A 47 -18.44 -11.71 12.59
N PHE A 48 -18.00 -12.16 11.42
CA PHE A 48 -16.58 -12.04 11.01
C PHE A 48 -16.14 -10.58 10.81
N ARG A 49 -17.05 -9.69 10.40
CA ARG A 49 -16.80 -8.24 10.34
C ARG A 49 -16.79 -7.57 11.72
N VAL A 50 -17.45 -8.14 12.72
CA VAL A 50 -17.50 -7.60 14.08
C VAL A 50 -16.37 -8.14 14.98
N ILE A 51 -15.86 -9.35 14.72
CA ILE A 51 -14.81 -10.01 15.52
C ILE A 51 -13.43 -9.98 14.85
N SER A 52 -13.32 -9.54 13.59
CA SER A 52 -12.09 -8.86 13.17
C SER A 52 -12.23 -7.42 13.61
N PRO A 53 -11.68 -6.98 14.75
CA PRO A 53 -11.28 -5.60 14.83
C PRO A 53 -10.28 -5.47 13.68
N GLY A 54 -10.75 -4.94 12.55
CA GLY A 54 -9.87 -4.24 11.66
C GLY A 54 -9.07 -3.34 12.58
N LEU A 55 -7.76 -3.60 12.67
CA LEU A 55 -6.85 -2.59 13.14
C LEU A 55 -7.20 -1.36 12.32
N ASN A 56 -7.96 -0.45 12.91
CA ASN A 56 -8.09 0.92 12.46
C ASN A 56 -6.72 1.56 12.76
N ASP A 57 -5.69 1.07 12.07
CA ASP A 57 -4.31 1.59 11.99
C ASP A 57 -4.28 2.93 11.21
N ALA A 58 -5.44 3.53 10.92
CA ALA A 58 -5.55 4.83 10.29
C ALA A 58 -4.95 5.98 11.12
N ARG A 59 -4.62 5.74 12.41
CA ARG A 59 -3.85 6.69 13.26
C ARG A 59 -2.35 6.39 13.32
N LEU A 60 -1.86 5.30 12.73
CA LEU A 60 -0.45 4.94 12.70
C LEU A 60 0.27 5.44 11.43
N MET A 61 -0.47 6.08 10.52
CA MET A 61 0.02 6.56 9.22
C MET A 61 -0.06 8.09 9.11
N ASP A 62 0.26 8.83 10.18
CA ASP A 62 0.43 10.29 10.13
C ASP A 62 1.82 10.67 9.55
N GLY A 63 2.34 9.89 8.61
CA GLY A 63 3.73 9.99 8.15
C GLY A 63 3.89 9.71 6.67
N CYS A 64 4.98 10.22 6.09
CA CYS A 64 5.29 10.08 4.68
C CYS A 64 5.63 8.63 4.29
N GLU A 65 5.20 8.22 3.11
CA GLU A 65 5.58 6.92 2.53
C GLU A 65 7.11 6.84 2.42
N GLY A 66 7.68 5.75 2.95
CA GLY A 66 9.13 5.51 2.99
C GLY A 66 9.84 6.04 4.25
N TYR A 67 9.19 6.87 5.08
CA TYR A 67 9.79 7.44 6.32
C TYR A 67 9.31 6.81 7.62
N TYR A 68 8.18 6.10 7.64
CA TYR A 68 7.63 5.60 8.90
C TYR A 68 7.45 4.09 8.93
N PRO A 69 7.66 3.46 10.11
CA PRO A 69 8.23 4.00 11.35
C PRO A 69 9.76 4.14 11.28
N ASP A 70 10.42 4.42 12.42
CA ASP A 70 11.88 4.60 12.50
C ASP A 70 12.64 3.38 11.94
N PRO A 71 13.80 3.60 11.29
CA PRO A 71 14.60 2.54 10.67
C PRO A 71 14.88 1.37 11.62
N GLU A 72 15.28 1.68 12.86
CA GLU A 72 15.63 0.69 13.90
C GLU A 72 14.49 -0.30 14.18
N ILE A 73 13.24 0.16 14.12
CA ILE A 73 12.05 -0.68 14.32
C ILE A 73 11.85 -1.65 13.15
N CYS A 74 12.16 -1.22 11.93
CA CYS A 74 11.91 -2.00 10.73
C CYS A 74 13.09 -2.91 10.35
N LEU A 75 14.32 -2.48 10.57
CA LEU A 75 15.52 -3.23 10.20
C LEU A 75 15.58 -4.60 10.91
N GLU A 76 15.05 -4.71 12.14
CA GLU A 76 14.90 -5.98 12.86
C GLU A 76 14.06 -7.05 12.11
N LEU A 77 13.18 -6.62 11.19
CA LEU A 77 12.36 -7.53 10.38
C LEU A 77 13.13 -8.16 9.22
N GLY A 78 14.26 -7.55 8.83
CA GLY A 78 15.03 -7.91 7.64
C GLY A 78 14.40 -7.42 6.33
N PHE A 79 14.89 -7.94 5.21
CA PHE A 79 14.51 -7.49 3.86
C PHE A 79 13.33 -8.25 3.23
N GLN A 80 12.87 -9.33 3.86
CA GLN A 80 11.77 -10.15 3.36
C GLN A 80 10.47 -9.83 4.10
N LYS A 81 9.33 -10.21 3.50
CA LYS A 81 8.03 -10.14 4.18
C LYS A 81 8.05 -11.02 5.44
N PRO A 82 7.94 -10.45 6.65
CA PRO A 82 7.99 -11.23 7.88
C PRO A 82 6.73 -12.05 8.09
N ASN A 83 6.85 -13.10 8.92
CA ASN A 83 5.71 -13.87 9.38
C ASN A 83 4.80 -13.00 10.26
N ARG A 84 3.47 -13.09 10.09
CA ARG A 84 2.45 -12.36 10.87
C ARG A 84 2.67 -12.40 12.38
N PHE A 85 3.26 -13.45 12.94
CA PHE A 85 3.55 -13.55 14.38
C PHE A 85 4.61 -12.55 14.88
N LYS A 86 5.43 -11.97 13.99
CA LYS A 86 6.38 -10.89 14.32
C LYS A 86 5.73 -9.50 14.36
N ARG A 87 4.44 -9.37 14.02
CA ARG A 87 3.77 -8.07 13.97
C ARG A 87 3.52 -7.55 15.38
N THR A 88 4.05 -6.38 15.66
CA THR A 88 3.83 -5.61 16.89
C THR A 88 3.16 -4.28 16.54
N ARG A 89 2.71 -3.53 17.55
CA ARG A 89 2.18 -2.19 17.33
C ARG A 89 3.24 -1.23 16.78
N ALA A 90 4.48 -1.37 17.24
CA ALA A 90 5.59 -0.51 16.82
C ALA A 90 5.95 -0.72 15.34
N ASN A 91 6.00 -1.98 14.89
CA ASN A 91 6.40 -2.31 13.53
C ASN A 91 5.23 -2.47 12.55
N ALA A 92 3.99 -2.23 12.98
CA ALA A 92 2.79 -2.46 12.17
C ALA A 92 2.78 -1.67 10.86
N ALA A 93 3.46 -0.52 10.84
CA ALA A 93 3.57 0.36 9.69
C ALA A 93 4.81 0.08 8.80
N CYS A 94 5.71 -0.83 9.20
CA CYS A 94 6.93 -1.11 8.44
C CYS A 94 6.64 -1.58 7.01
N PRO A 95 7.39 -1.08 6.01
CA PRO A 95 7.15 -1.40 4.59
C PRO A 95 7.27 -2.90 4.27
N GLN A 96 8.05 -3.65 5.04
CA GLN A 96 8.20 -5.10 4.91
C GLN A 96 6.87 -5.86 4.92
N TRP A 97 5.87 -5.40 5.67
CA TRP A 97 4.55 -6.02 5.72
C TRP A 97 3.78 -5.92 4.40
N ARG A 98 4.15 -4.93 3.57
CA ARG A 98 3.54 -4.63 2.28
C ARG A 98 4.35 -5.13 1.09
N ILE A 99 5.45 -5.86 1.31
CA ILE A 99 6.18 -6.52 0.22
C ILE A 99 5.25 -7.54 -0.46
N GLU A 100 5.06 -7.37 -1.76
CA GLU A 100 4.18 -8.19 -2.60
C GLU A 100 4.68 -8.20 -4.05
N PRO A 101 5.58 -9.13 -4.45
CA PRO A 101 6.26 -9.08 -5.74
C PRO A 101 5.36 -8.88 -6.97
N ASN A 102 4.14 -9.41 -6.94
CA ASN A 102 3.21 -9.45 -8.07
C ASN A 102 1.95 -8.62 -7.83
N TRP A 103 2.04 -7.49 -7.11
CA TRP A 103 0.87 -6.64 -6.89
C TRP A 103 0.43 -5.97 -8.21
N SER A 104 -0.88 -6.03 -8.51
CA SER A 104 -1.44 -5.57 -9.78
C SER A 104 -1.34 -4.05 -9.95
N GLY A 105 -0.98 -3.61 -11.16
CA GLY A 105 -0.90 -2.19 -11.51
C GLY A 105 0.40 -1.51 -11.09
N ARG A 106 1.43 -2.29 -10.71
CA ARG A 106 2.74 -1.76 -10.30
C ARG A 106 3.38 -0.91 -11.38
N ASP A 107 3.48 -1.41 -12.61
CA ASP A 107 4.15 -0.69 -13.69
C ASP A 107 3.45 0.63 -14.04
N GLU A 108 2.12 0.63 -14.04
CA GLU A 108 1.30 1.83 -14.27
C GLU A 108 1.50 2.85 -13.14
N PHE A 109 1.48 2.39 -11.88
CA PHE A 109 1.76 3.23 -10.72
C PHE A 109 3.17 3.82 -10.80
N SER A 110 4.19 3.00 -11.05
CA SER A 110 5.60 3.42 -11.13
C SER A 110 5.79 4.44 -12.24
N ALA A 111 5.24 4.21 -13.43
CA ALA A 111 5.33 5.15 -14.55
C ALA A 111 4.66 6.49 -14.24
N LYS A 112 3.46 6.46 -13.65
CA LYS A 112 2.71 7.67 -13.29
C LYS A 112 3.39 8.45 -12.17
N LEU A 113 3.80 7.78 -11.09
CA LEU A 113 4.53 8.41 -9.99
C LEU A 113 5.83 9.04 -10.48
N LYS A 114 6.62 8.33 -11.30
CA LYS A 114 7.83 8.88 -11.91
C LYS A 114 7.57 10.16 -12.69
N SER A 115 6.50 10.18 -13.48
CA SER A 115 6.15 11.35 -14.29
C SER A 115 5.76 12.56 -13.41
N ILE A 116 5.13 12.31 -12.27
CA ILE A 116 4.80 13.34 -11.27
C ILE A 116 6.07 13.89 -10.63
N GLU A 117 6.98 13.00 -10.20
CA GLU A 117 8.26 13.36 -9.56
C GLU A 117 9.17 14.13 -10.52
N ASP A 118 9.35 13.64 -11.75
CA ASP A 118 10.16 14.31 -12.77
C ASP A 118 9.62 15.72 -13.07
N LEU A 119 8.30 15.89 -13.11
CA LEU A 119 7.68 17.20 -13.35
C LEU A 119 7.90 18.16 -12.16
N ALA A 120 7.79 17.67 -10.92
CA ALA A 120 8.07 18.46 -9.72
C ALA A 120 9.54 18.91 -9.65
N MET A 121 10.47 18.01 -9.93
CA MET A 121 11.91 18.31 -9.97
C MET A 121 12.25 19.32 -11.08
N ASN A 122 11.67 19.16 -12.27
CA ASN A 122 11.85 20.13 -13.36
C ASN A 122 11.27 21.49 -13.02
N TRP A 123 10.15 21.54 -12.31
CA TRP A 123 9.57 22.78 -11.81
C TRP A 123 10.51 23.50 -10.83
N GLU A 124 10.99 22.79 -9.80
CA GLU A 124 11.92 23.36 -8.82
C GLU A 124 13.20 23.87 -9.50
N LYS A 125 13.77 23.08 -10.41
CA LYS A 125 14.94 23.50 -11.20
C LYS A 125 14.67 24.77 -12.01
N THR A 126 13.51 24.84 -12.68
CA THR A 126 13.14 26.01 -13.48
C THR A 126 13.04 27.27 -12.61
N LEU A 127 12.43 27.16 -11.42
CA LEU A 127 12.37 28.27 -10.47
C LEU A 127 13.75 28.67 -9.95
N ALA A 128 14.64 27.71 -9.70
CA ALA A 128 16.01 27.98 -9.23
C ALA A 128 16.87 28.70 -10.29
N GLU A 129 16.55 28.52 -11.57
CA GLU A 129 17.23 29.18 -12.69
C GLU A 129 16.71 30.59 -12.99
N MET A 130 15.56 30.98 -12.42
CA MET A 130 14.98 32.31 -12.62
C MET A 130 15.69 33.38 -11.77
N ASN A 131 15.95 34.53 -12.38
CA ASN A 131 16.41 35.73 -11.69
C ASN A 131 15.24 36.46 -10.98
N THR A 132 15.55 37.56 -10.29
CA THR A 132 14.56 38.29 -9.48
C THR A 132 13.49 38.96 -10.34
N GLU A 133 13.87 39.49 -11.50
CA GLU A 133 12.98 40.13 -12.47
C GLU A 133 12.02 39.11 -13.09
N GLU A 134 12.53 37.96 -13.54
CA GLU A 134 11.76 36.83 -14.06
C GLU A 134 10.79 36.30 -13.00
N THR A 135 11.26 36.11 -11.77
CA THR A 135 10.41 35.64 -10.66
C THR A 135 9.27 36.63 -10.38
N LYS A 136 9.53 37.95 -10.41
CA LYS A 136 8.48 38.96 -10.24
C LYS A 136 7.50 39.00 -11.41
N ARG A 137 8.01 38.85 -12.65
CA ARG A 137 7.21 38.82 -13.88
C ARG A 137 6.28 37.60 -13.91
N CYS A 138 6.82 36.43 -13.56
CA CYS A 138 6.08 35.16 -13.58
C CYS A 138 5.26 34.93 -12.30
N GLY A 139 5.61 35.58 -11.19
CA GLY A 139 5.00 35.42 -9.87
C GLY A 139 3.77 36.27 -9.59
N SER A 140 3.31 37.10 -10.54
CA SER A 140 2.05 37.83 -10.40
C SER A 140 0.81 36.93 -10.46
N ASP A 141 0.96 35.71 -10.97
CA ASP A 141 -0.09 34.70 -10.97
C ASP A 141 0.34 33.53 -10.06
N ILE A 142 -0.34 33.40 -8.92
CA ILE A 142 -0.04 32.40 -7.87
C ILE A 142 -0.09 30.97 -8.45
N ALA A 143 -0.84 30.76 -9.52
CA ALA A 143 -0.97 29.50 -10.23
C ALA A 143 0.28 29.09 -11.05
N THR A 144 1.19 30.02 -11.36
CA THR A 144 2.39 29.72 -12.17
C THR A 144 3.67 29.53 -11.37
N THR A 145 3.77 30.02 -10.13
CA THR A 145 5.00 29.89 -9.33
C THR A 145 4.89 28.91 -8.16
N ASN A 146 3.68 28.61 -7.68
CA ASN A 146 3.49 27.60 -6.64
C ASN A 146 3.21 26.24 -7.28
N SER A 147 4.25 25.40 -7.35
CA SER A 147 4.08 24.00 -7.69
C SER A 147 3.06 23.34 -6.73
N PRO A 148 2.06 22.59 -7.23
CA PRO A 148 1.15 21.81 -6.39
C PRO A 148 1.89 20.77 -5.54
N LEU A 149 3.09 20.37 -5.97
CA LEU A 149 4.01 19.53 -5.22
C LEU A 149 5.16 20.38 -4.68
N ARG A 150 5.26 20.43 -3.36
CA ARG A 150 6.39 21.06 -2.66
C ARG A 150 7.45 20.00 -2.43
N ILE A 151 8.69 20.33 -2.79
CA ILE A 151 9.85 19.50 -2.44
C ILE A 151 10.45 20.09 -1.17
N LYS A 152 10.46 19.31 -0.09
CA LYS A 152 11.10 19.69 1.17
C LYS A 152 12.42 18.94 1.27
N HIS A 153 13.52 19.66 1.16
CA HIS A 153 14.85 19.12 1.42
C HIS A 153 15.09 19.10 2.93
N GLU A 154 15.26 17.90 3.50
CA GLU A 154 15.64 17.78 4.90
C GLU A 154 17.13 18.10 5.06
N ARG A 155 17.53 18.69 6.19
CA ARG A 155 18.95 18.95 6.51
C ARG A 155 19.72 17.67 6.89
N GLY A 156 19.19 16.49 6.59
CA GLY A 156 19.70 15.18 7.02
C GLY A 156 19.45 14.08 6.00
N ILE A 157 20.02 12.90 6.28
CA ILE A 157 19.88 11.69 5.48
C ILE A 157 18.78 10.83 6.10
N ALA A 158 17.77 10.46 5.32
CA ALA A 158 16.83 9.44 5.70
C ALA A 158 17.47 8.06 5.55
N TRP A 159 17.34 7.19 6.55
CA TRP A 159 17.84 5.82 6.42
C TRP A 159 16.77 4.88 5.87
N SER A 160 17.18 3.86 5.11
CA SER A 160 16.27 2.82 4.66
C SER A 160 15.66 2.05 5.82
N ARG A 161 14.38 1.73 5.69
CA ARG A 161 13.64 0.90 6.65
C ARG A 161 13.80 -0.60 6.34
N ILE A 162 14.38 -0.95 5.19
CA ILE A 162 14.52 -2.35 4.72
C ILE A 162 15.99 -2.81 4.73
N GLU A 163 16.92 -1.91 4.41
CA GLU A 163 18.34 -2.24 4.19
C GLU A 163 19.25 -1.39 5.07
N GLU A 164 20.04 -2.04 5.92
CA GLU A 164 20.94 -1.35 6.84
C GLU A 164 22.01 -0.55 6.08
N GLY A 165 22.23 0.70 6.50
CA GLY A 165 23.22 1.60 5.90
C GLY A 165 22.81 2.19 4.54
N ALA A 166 21.67 1.80 3.97
CA ALA A 166 21.15 2.40 2.75
C ALA A 166 20.42 3.71 3.05
N ILE A 167 20.54 4.68 2.13
CA ILE A 167 19.92 6.01 2.25
C ILE A 167 18.54 5.99 1.59
N ALA A 168 17.49 6.28 2.36
CA ALA A 168 16.11 6.49 1.93
C ALA A 168 15.83 7.93 1.43
N GLY A 169 16.86 8.62 0.92
CA GLY A 169 16.74 9.95 0.36
C GLY A 169 17.10 11.10 1.30
N ASN A 170 16.98 12.32 0.80
CA ASN A 170 17.21 13.57 1.54
C ASN A 170 16.12 14.61 1.28
N ALA A 171 15.07 14.24 0.54
CA ALA A 171 13.96 15.10 0.24
C ALA A 171 12.62 14.38 0.37
N GLU A 172 11.57 15.18 0.47
CA GLU A 172 10.19 14.74 0.53
C GLU A 172 9.35 15.50 -0.49
N TYR A 173 8.51 14.77 -1.21
CA TYR A 173 7.43 15.37 -1.98
C TYR A 173 6.22 15.56 -1.08
N HIS A 174 5.61 16.75 -1.11
CA HIS A 174 4.43 17.10 -0.31
C HIS A 174 3.34 17.67 -1.20
N PHE A 175 2.18 17.03 -1.20
CA PHE A 175 0.96 17.52 -1.81
C PHE A 175 -0.05 17.90 -0.72
N ASP A 176 -0.34 19.19 -0.63
CA ASP A 176 -1.28 19.74 0.35
C ASP A 176 -2.73 19.45 -0.08
N ARG A 177 -3.49 18.79 0.80
CA ARG A 177 -4.92 18.49 0.60
C ARG A 177 -5.83 19.20 1.60
N SER A 178 -5.29 20.15 2.35
CA SER A 178 -6.02 20.86 3.40
C SER A 178 -7.25 21.60 2.84
N ASP A 179 -7.17 22.09 1.60
CA ASP A 179 -8.26 22.70 0.84
C ASP A 179 -9.46 21.75 0.63
N LYS A 180 -9.21 20.45 0.60
CA LYS A 180 -10.20 19.37 0.43
C LYS A 180 -10.51 18.65 1.74
N GLY A 181 -10.07 19.18 2.88
CA GLY A 181 -10.23 18.55 4.19
C GLY A 181 -9.47 17.22 4.35
N GLY A 182 -8.51 16.96 3.47
CA GLY A 182 -7.64 15.77 3.50
C GLY A 182 -6.36 16.02 4.27
N LYS A 183 -5.66 14.93 4.62
CA LYS A 183 -4.29 15.01 5.14
C LYS A 183 -3.30 15.26 3.99
N ASP A 184 -2.17 15.89 4.30
CA ASP A 184 -1.05 16.02 3.39
C ASP A 184 -0.60 14.63 2.92
N ILE A 185 -0.40 14.49 1.61
CA ILE A 185 0.17 13.28 1.02
C ILE A 185 1.65 13.55 0.80
N CYS A 186 2.51 12.70 1.36
CA CYS A 186 3.93 12.87 1.23
C CYS A 186 4.69 11.55 1.12
N TRP A 187 5.86 11.59 0.47
CA TRP A 187 6.73 10.43 0.26
C TRP A 187 8.19 10.84 0.05
N THR A 188 9.12 9.93 0.35
CA THR A 188 10.57 10.11 0.13
C THR A 188 10.90 10.24 -1.36
N ASP A 189 11.93 10.99 -1.71
CA ASP A 189 12.43 11.09 -3.08
C ASP A 189 12.95 9.77 -3.69
N VAL A 190 13.25 8.77 -2.86
CA VAL A 190 13.62 7.42 -3.32
C VAL A 190 12.51 6.39 -3.16
N PHE A 191 11.27 6.80 -2.88
CA PHE A 191 10.19 5.87 -2.55
C PHE A 191 9.96 4.87 -3.68
N LEU A 192 9.88 5.40 -4.90
CA LEU A 192 9.69 4.65 -6.11
C LEU A 192 10.86 3.68 -6.35
N GLU A 193 12.09 4.18 -6.45
CA GLU A 193 13.27 3.36 -6.77
C GLU A 193 13.55 2.30 -5.69
N MET A 194 13.57 2.71 -4.43
CA MET A 194 13.97 1.83 -3.33
C MET A 194 12.84 0.90 -2.90
N TYR A 195 11.67 1.43 -2.57
CA TYR A 195 10.63 0.61 -1.93
C TYR A 195 9.78 -0.10 -2.96
N VAL A 196 9.30 0.61 -3.97
CA VAL A 196 8.42 0.03 -4.98
C VAL A 196 9.21 -0.83 -5.96
N ASP A 197 10.28 -0.31 -6.53
CA ASP A 197 10.99 -0.98 -7.63
C ASP A 197 11.94 -2.07 -7.13
N LYS A 198 12.81 -1.78 -6.17
CA LYS A 198 13.74 -2.77 -5.62
C LYS A 198 13.07 -3.79 -4.69
N TYR A 199 12.18 -3.35 -3.79
CA TYR A 199 11.59 -4.23 -2.76
C TYR A 199 10.16 -4.68 -3.01
N ALA A 200 9.52 -4.24 -4.11
CA ALA A 200 8.13 -4.57 -4.42
C ALA A 200 7.16 -4.25 -3.27
N VAL A 201 7.43 -3.18 -2.53
CA VAL A 201 6.53 -2.67 -1.48
C VAL A 201 5.29 -2.11 -2.17
N ARG A 202 4.13 -2.68 -1.84
CA ARG A 202 2.85 -2.13 -2.28
C ARG A 202 2.61 -0.81 -1.53
N PRO A 203 2.39 0.32 -2.23
CA PRO A 203 2.03 1.58 -1.56
C PRO A 203 0.71 1.43 -0.80
N THR A 204 0.44 2.33 0.16
CA THR A 204 -0.86 2.36 0.84
C THR A 204 -1.97 2.61 -0.18
N ASP A 205 -3.18 2.11 0.12
CA ASP A 205 -4.30 2.28 -0.81
C ASP A 205 -4.63 3.78 -1.02
N GLU A 206 -4.51 4.61 0.02
CA GLU A 206 -4.66 6.07 -0.09
C GLU A 206 -3.62 6.70 -1.04
N PHE A 207 -2.35 6.32 -0.93
CA PHE A 207 -1.32 6.87 -1.82
C PHE A 207 -1.48 6.37 -3.26
N LYS A 208 -1.88 5.11 -3.45
CA LYS A 208 -2.23 4.57 -4.76
C LYS A 208 -3.38 5.35 -5.41
N ASP A 209 -4.45 5.60 -4.66
CA ASP A 209 -5.61 6.34 -5.14
C ASP A 209 -5.24 7.78 -5.48
N PHE A 210 -4.36 8.40 -4.69
CA PHE A 210 -3.80 9.71 -5.00
C PHE A 210 -3.04 9.72 -6.33
N VAL A 211 -2.07 8.81 -6.52
CA VAL A 211 -1.29 8.75 -7.77
C VAL A 211 -2.20 8.47 -8.95
N ALA A 212 -3.16 7.55 -8.81
CA ALA A 212 -4.14 7.25 -9.85
C ALA A 212 -5.00 8.47 -10.21
N ALA A 213 -5.42 9.27 -9.23
CA ALA A 213 -6.27 10.44 -9.44
C ALA A 213 -5.50 11.72 -9.79
N PHE A 214 -4.17 11.74 -9.66
CA PHE A 214 -3.37 12.93 -9.93
C PHE A 214 -3.50 13.36 -11.40
N ASP A 215 -3.90 14.61 -11.62
CA ASP A 215 -4.09 15.20 -12.95
C ASP A 215 -2.76 15.75 -13.48
N ILE A 216 -2.00 14.86 -14.11
CA ILE A 216 -0.69 15.18 -14.65
C ILE A 216 -0.76 16.14 -15.84
N GLU A 217 -1.85 16.14 -16.61
CA GLU A 217 -2.00 17.02 -17.77
C GLU A 217 -2.17 18.46 -17.32
N THR A 218 -3.03 18.69 -16.32
CA THR A 218 -3.18 20.01 -15.70
C THR A 218 -1.85 20.49 -15.10
N TYR A 219 -1.12 19.59 -14.42
CA TYR A 219 0.18 19.95 -13.84
C TYR A 219 1.21 20.30 -14.92
N LEU A 220 1.28 19.51 -16.00
CA LEU A 220 2.17 19.76 -17.13
C LEU A 220 1.84 21.08 -17.83
N ASN A 221 0.56 21.37 -18.04
CA ASN A 221 0.12 22.62 -18.64
C ASN A 221 0.50 23.83 -17.78
N ALA A 222 0.39 23.73 -16.46
CA ALA A 222 0.86 24.76 -15.54
C ALA A 222 2.38 24.95 -15.65
N PHE A 223 3.14 23.85 -15.76
CA PHE A 223 4.60 23.91 -15.91
C PHE A 223 5.02 24.55 -17.23
N GLN A 224 4.32 24.25 -18.33
CA GLN A 224 4.60 24.88 -19.62
C GLN A 224 4.34 26.39 -19.60
N LYS A 225 3.33 26.85 -18.86
CA LYS A 225 3.12 28.30 -18.66
C LYS A 225 4.29 28.94 -17.93
N LEU A 226 4.81 28.30 -16.89
CA LEU A 226 6.01 28.75 -16.18
C LEU A 226 7.22 28.84 -17.12
N LYS A 227 7.51 27.78 -17.89
CA LYS A 227 8.62 27.76 -18.85
C LYS A 227 8.49 28.83 -19.93
N ASN A 228 7.28 29.02 -20.47
CA ASN A 228 7.04 30.03 -21.48
C ASN A 228 7.22 31.45 -20.91
N CYS A 229 6.90 31.67 -19.64
CA CYS A 229 7.16 32.95 -18.96
C CYS A 229 8.65 33.24 -18.76
N GLN A 230 9.47 32.19 -18.54
CA GLN A 230 10.92 32.32 -18.45
C GLN A 230 11.54 32.80 -19.77
N ILE A 231 11.09 32.25 -20.90
CA ILE A 231 11.73 32.44 -22.22
C ILE A 231 11.41 33.81 -22.87
N GLN A 232 10.44 34.59 -22.35
CA GLN A 232 9.99 35.86 -22.96
C GLN A 232 10.97 37.05 -22.81
N ASP A 233 12.27 36.79 -22.92
CA ASP A 233 13.34 37.80 -22.95
C ASP A 233 13.72 38.19 -24.39
#